data_AF-A0A6U0YWP6-F1
#
_entry.id   AF-A0A6U0YWP6-F1
#
_cell.length_a   1.000
_cell.length_b   1.000
_cell.length_c   1.000
_cell.angle_alpha   90.00
_cell.angle_beta   90.00
_cell.angle_gamma   90.00
#
_symmetry.space_group_name_H-M   'P 1'
#
loop_
_entity.id
_entity.type
_entity.pdbx_description
1 polymer ?
#
loop_
_entity_poly.entity_id
_entity_poly.type
_entity_poly.pdbx_seq_one_letter_code
_entity_poly.pdbx_strand_id
1 'polypeptide(L)'
;MQTPKGYLTPSPPLAPASIVHGPITSRHAFLDMGNLTVVESRWTRAGRTCLPAMGFSFAAGTTDGPGAFDFFQGDTKGNGFWKLIRSFLKTPSAVQVACHAPKPILLDTGEMNLPYNWQPRIVEIGVVRIGQLVVATLPGEPTTMAGRRVKKAIYERVKEAWGEDVTVVISGLTNTYSSYIATFEEYQIQRYEGAFTIFGPYTLDAYIQELLKLTDSMLLEESNEAGSRLVSPSSSSSSPSSSSSPPSSSPLSSSPSSSSASSSSASHFANPVAESYPSTTSNSSSRSDAAAAAIDASPSSLLMQPPFHPSQEGGGSRKRGRREEGE
;
A
#
# COMPACT_ATOMS: atom_id res chain seq x y z
N MET A 1 -1.58 -37.95 -17.79
CA MET A 1 -1.86 -36.50 -17.68
C MET A 1 -0.53 -35.77 -17.76
N GLN A 2 -0.26 -35.09 -18.87
CA GLN A 2 0.95 -34.27 -19.06
C GLN A 2 0.78 -32.95 -18.30
N THR A 3 1.80 -32.57 -17.55
CA THR A 3 1.93 -31.24 -16.93
C THR A 3 2.12 -30.18 -18.02
N PRO A 4 1.45 -29.01 -17.94
CA PRO A 4 1.66 -27.96 -18.92
C PRO A 4 3.03 -27.30 -18.69
N LYS A 5 3.83 -27.21 -19.75
CA LYS A 5 5.04 -26.40 -19.79
C LYS A 5 4.64 -24.93 -19.65
N GLY A 6 5.02 -24.29 -18.55
CA GLY A 6 4.89 -22.86 -18.36
C GLY A 6 5.79 -22.12 -19.34
N TYR A 7 5.20 -21.52 -20.38
CA TYR A 7 5.88 -20.54 -21.20
C TYR A 7 5.95 -19.22 -20.42
N LEU A 8 7.12 -18.90 -19.90
CA LEU A 8 7.46 -17.55 -19.46
C LEU A 8 7.48 -16.67 -20.72
N THR A 9 6.40 -15.94 -20.97
CA THR A 9 6.40 -14.87 -21.95
C THR A 9 7.37 -13.78 -21.48
N PRO A 10 8.30 -13.30 -22.32
CA PRO A 10 9.16 -12.18 -21.98
C PRO A 10 8.31 -10.99 -21.53
N SER A 11 8.66 -10.40 -20.38
CA SER A 11 8.06 -9.15 -19.93
C SER A 11 8.11 -8.13 -21.07
N PRO A 12 7.02 -7.42 -21.39
CA PRO A 12 7.06 -6.38 -22.41
C PRO A 12 8.16 -5.36 -22.06
N PRO A 13 8.80 -4.72 -23.06
CA PRO A 13 9.81 -3.71 -22.82
C PRO A 13 9.24 -2.64 -21.89
N LEU A 14 9.95 -2.33 -20.81
CA LEU A 14 9.62 -1.19 -19.95
C LEU A 14 9.53 0.05 -20.85
N ALA A 15 8.42 0.77 -20.78
CA ALA A 15 8.29 2.04 -21.46
C ALA A 15 9.46 2.96 -21.09
N PRO A 16 10.00 3.76 -22.02
CA PRO A 16 11.10 4.66 -21.71
C PRO A 16 10.72 5.58 -20.55
N ALA A 17 11.63 5.72 -19.57
CA ALA A 17 11.42 6.59 -18.43
C ALA A 17 11.21 8.04 -18.89
N SER A 18 10.11 8.66 -18.48
CA SER A 18 9.81 10.06 -18.77
C SER A 18 10.47 10.98 -17.74
N ILE A 19 11.19 12.01 -18.21
CA ILE A 19 11.78 13.02 -17.32
C ILE A 19 10.68 13.89 -16.72
N VAL A 20 10.62 13.91 -15.39
CA VAL A 20 9.73 14.79 -14.64
C VAL A 20 10.33 16.20 -14.57
N HIS A 21 9.57 17.22 -14.96
CA HIS A 21 10.03 18.61 -15.00
C HIS A 21 8.89 19.59 -14.71
N GLY A 22 9.23 20.75 -14.14
CA GLY A 22 8.27 21.80 -13.76
C GLY A 22 8.29 22.07 -12.25
N PRO A 23 7.30 22.83 -11.74
CA PRO A 23 7.29 23.29 -10.35
C PRO A 23 6.98 22.16 -9.36
N ILE A 24 7.35 22.37 -8.10
CA ILE A 24 6.96 21.52 -6.99
C ILE A 24 6.05 22.34 -6.08
N THR A 25 4.81 21.91 -5.93
CA THR A 25 3.81 22.59 -5.09
C THR A 25 3.00 21.54 -4.32
N SER A 26 2.44 21.93 -3.18
CA SER A 26 1.64 21.02 -2.37
C SER A 26 0.54 21.75 -1.63
N ARG A 27 -0.56 21.03 -1.39
CA ARG A 27 -1.65 21.44 -0.51
C ARG A 27 -2.01 20.30 0.44
N HIS A 28 -2.36 20.65 1.66
CA HIS A 28 -2.70 19.73 2.74
C HIS A 28 -3.87 20.30 3.54
N ALA A 29 -4.70 19.42 4.09
CA ALA A 29 -5.72 19.80 5.06
C ALA A 29 -6.01 18.68 6.06
N PHE A 30 -6.34 19.10 7.28
CA PHE A 30 -7.06 18.29 8.25
C PHE A 30 -8.56 18.38 7.97
N LEU A 31 -9.22 17.25 7.82
CA LEU A 31 -10.64 17.14 7.55
C LEU A 31 -11.37 16.51 8.73
N ASP A 32 -12.37 17.19 9.24
CA ASP A 32 -13.34 16.59 10.16
C ASP A 32 -14.40 15.82 9.36
N MET A 33 -14.26 14.49 9.34
CA MET A 33 -15.15 13.58 8.62
C MET A 33 -16.38 13.16 9.44
N GLY A 34 -16.54 13.65 10.67
CA GLY A 34 -17.64 13.24 11.54
C GLY A 34 -19.01 13.77 11.12
N ASN A 35 -19.03 14.81 10.26
CA ASN A 35 -20.27 15.46 9.80
C ASN A 35 -20.05 16.35 8.56
N LEU A 36 -19.13 15.99 7.67
CA LEU A 36 -18.81 16.76 6.46
C LEU A 36 -19.95 16.65 5.44
N THR A 37 -20.50 17.80 5.02
CA THR A 37 -21.52 17.91 3.98
C THR A 37 -20.89 17.82 2.59
N VAL A 38 -21.41 16.92 1.78
CA VAL A 38 -21.01 16.74 0.38
C VAL A 38 -22.05 17.40 -0.51
N VAL A 39 -21.59 18.32 -1.35
CA VAL A 39 -22.39 19.02 -2.34
C VAL A 39 -22.43 18.21 -3.62
N GLU A 40 -23.59 18.16 -4.28
CA GLU A 40 -23.73 17.51 -5.57
C GLU A 40 -22.90 18.22 -6.65
N SER A 41 -22.20 17.44 -7.45
CA SER A 41 -21.44 17.91 -8.61
C SER A 41 -21.35 16.82 -9.66
N ARG A 42 -20.64 17.07 -10.77
CA ARG A 42 -20.33 16.01 -11.75
C ARG A 42 -19.51 14.84 -11.17
N TRP A 43 -18.89 15.04 -10.00
CA TRP A 43 -18.01 14.07 -9.36
C TRP A 43 -18.57 13.45 -8.08
N THR A 44 -19.50 14.15 -7.43
CA THR A 44 -19.92 13.89 -6.06
C THR A 44 -21.44 13.87 -5.95
N ARG A 45 -21.96 13.00 -5.10
CA ARG A 45 -23.38 12.97 -4.73
C ARG A 45 -23.66 13.93 -3.57
N ALA A 46 -24.83 14.56 -3.56
CA ALA A 46 -25.30 15.25 -2.36
C ALA A 46 -25.45 14.24 -1.21
N GLY A 47 -24.89 14.59 -0.05
CA GLY A 47 -24.91 13.69 1.10
C GLY A 47 -24.12 14.25 2.28
N ARG A 48 -23.84 13.38 3.23
CA ARG A 48 -23.09 13.73 4.44
C ARG A 48 -22.33 12.51 4.96
N THR A 49 -21.14 12.76 5.48
CA THR A 49 -20.37 11.73 6.21
C THR A 49 -20.91 11.53 7.62
N CYS A 50 -20.52 10.42 8.22
CA CYS A 50 -20.97 9.97 9.53
C CYS A 50 -19.82 9.92 10.53
N LEU A 51 -20.12 9.92 11.81
CA LEU A 51 -19.18 9.46 12.83
C LEU A 51 -18.72 8.02 12.52
N PRO A 52 -17.46 7.66 12.81
CA PRO A 52 -16.88 6.42 12.31
C PRO A 52 -17.60 5.18 12.87
N ALA A 53 -17.97 4.24 12.02
CA ALA A 53 -18.52 2.95 12.43
C ALA A 53 -18.15 1.80 11.48
N MET A 54 -17.88 0.63 12.06
CA MET A 54 -17.58 -0.60 11.34
C MET A 54 -18.81 -1.50 11.24
N GLY A 55 -19.04 -2.09 10.07
CA GLY A 55 -20.17 -2.98 9.80
C GLY A 55 -19.92 -4.44 10.21
N PHE A 56 -20.94 -5.28 10.20
CA PHE A 56 -20.79 -6.71 10.51
C PHE A 56 -19.78 -7.43 9.59
N SER A 57 -19.80 -7.15 8.29
CA SER A 57 -18.88 -7.80 7.34
C SER A 57 -17.40 -7.45 7.55
N PHE A 58 -17.08 -6.46 8.39
CA PHE A 58 -15.69 -6.23 8.82
C PHE A 58 -15.14 -7.45 9.57
N ALA A 59 -15.94 -8.07 10.46
CA ALA A 59 -15.48 -9.24 11.21
C ALA A 59 -15.36 -10.51 10.36
N ALA A 60 -15.88 -10.52 9.12
CA ALA A 60 -15.77 -11.64 8.20
C ALA A 60 -14.38 -11.75 7.53
N GLY A 61 -13.54 -10.69 7.59
CA GLY A 61 -12.27 -10.63 6.88
C GLY A 61 -12.41 -10.79 5.36
N THR A 62 -11.32 -11.17 4.70
CA THR A 62 -11.27 -11.37 3.23
C THR A 62 -10.78 -12.77 2.87
N THR A 63 -10.68 -13.07 1.57
CA THR A 63 -10.04 -14.30 1.09
C THR A 63 -8.54 -14.35 1.40
N ASP A 64 -7.91 -13.19 1.60
CA ASP A 64 -6.47 -13.06 1.89
C ASP A 64 -6.16 -13.20 3.39
N GLY A 65 -7.20 -13.09 4.23
CA GLY A 65 -7.16 -13.24 5.67
C GLY A 65 -8.59 -13.40 6.19
N PRO A 66 -9.12 -14.63 6.27
CA PRO A 66 -10.49 -14.83 6.71
C PRO A 66 -10.65 -14.38 8.16
N GLY A 67 -11.79 -13.75 8.44
CA GLY A 67 -12.16 -13.40 9.79
C GLY A 67 -12.37 -14.65 10.65
N ALA A 68 -12.40 -14.44 11.96
CA ALA A 68 -12.82 -15.49 12.90
C ALA A 68 -14.35 -15.49 13.06
N PHE A 69 -14.91 -16.60 13.55
CA PHE A 69 -16.35 -16.79 13.86
C PHE A 69 -17.29 -16.87 12.63
N ASP A 70 -18.60 -16.89 12.88
CA ASP A 70 -19.69 -17.08 11.91
C ASP A 70 -20.06 -15.79 11.13
N PHE A 71 -19.10 -14.92 10.83
CA PHE A 71 -19.34 -13.71 10.04
C PHE A 71 -19.16 -13.98 8.54
N PHE A 72 -20.05 -13.45 7.72
CA PHE A 72 -19.97 -13.55 6.25
C PHE A 72 -19.97 -12.16 5.63
N GLN A 73 -19.26 -12.01 4.50
CA GLN A 73 -19.29 -10.77 3.74
C GLN A 73 -20.64 -10.54 3.05
N GLY A 74 -21.04 -9.28 2.90
CA GLY A 74 -22.31 -8.90 2.28
C GLY A 74 -23.48 -8.84 3.26
N ASP A 75 -23.24 -8.91 4.56
CA ASP A 75 -24.30 -8.84 5.56
C ASP A 75 -24.83 -7.41 5.69
N THR A 76 -26.09 -7.22 5.29
CA THR A 76 -26.83 -5.95 5.41
C THR A 76 -27.81 -5.94 6.59
N LYS A 77 -27.95 -7.05 7.33
CA LYS A 77 -28.94 -7.22 8.40
C LYS A 77 -28.31 -7.34 9.78
N GLY A 78 -27.19 -8.06 9.91
CA GLY A 78 -26.54 -8.39 11.17
C GLY A 78 -27.28 -9.48 11.97
N ASN A 79 -26.55 -10.47 12.48
CA ASN A 79 -27.07 -11.53 13.37
C ASN A 79 -27.46 -10.98 14.77
N GLY A 80 -28.58 -11.47 15.33
CA GLY A 80 -29.13 -11.06 16.62
C GLY A 80 -28.21 -11.31 17.82
N PHE A 81 -27.44 -12.41 17.82
CA PHE A 81 -26.48 -12.70 18.89
C PHE A 81 -25.40 -11.62 19.00
N TRP A 82 -24.80 -11.25 17.87
CA TRP A 82 -23.76 -10.21 17.82
C TRP A 82 -24.32 -8.81 18.03
N LYS A 83 -25.60 -8.56 17.70
CA LYS A 83 -26.29 -7.32 18.10
C LYS A 83 -26.38 -7.20 19.63
N LEU A 84 -26.65 -8.29 20.34
CA LEU A 84 -26.69 -8.30 21.81
C LEU A 84 -25.31 -8.03 22.42
N ILE A 85 -24.26 -8.67 21.91
CA ILE A 85 -22.88 -8.45 22.36
C ILE A 85 -22.42 -7.01 22.07
N ARG A 86 -22.69 -6.49 20.85
CA ARG A 86 -22.47 -5.08 20.50
C ARG A 86 -23.17 -4.14 21.48
N SER A 87 -24.44 -4.41 21.79
CA SER A 87 -25.23 -3.56 22.70
C SER A 87 -24.69 -3.53 24.12
N PHE A 88 -23.95 -4.56 24.55
CA PHE A 88 -23.22 -4.54 25.83
C PHE A 88 -22.02 -3.59 25.81
N LEU A 89 -21.36 -3.40 24.67
CA LEU A 89 -20.28 -2.42 24.50
C LEU A 89 -20.84 -1.00 24.34
N LYS A 90 -21.65 -0.79 23.29
CA LYS A 90 -22.31 0.48 22.97
C LYS A 90 -23.43 0.23 21.96
N THR A 91 -24.65 0.63 22.32
CA THR A 91 -25.77 0.61 21.38
C THR A 91 -25.72 1.89 20.51
N PRO A 92 -25.60 1.77 19.19
CA PRO A 92 -25.51 2.91 18.29
C PRO A 92 -26.80 3.70 18.20
N SER A 93 -26.67 5.03 18.13
CA SER A 93 -27.82 5.92 18.06
C SER A 93 -28.62 5.73 16.76
N ALA A 94 -29.91 6.07 16.79
CA ALA A 94 -30.75 6.04 15.59
C ALA A 94 -30.23 6.94 14.47
N VAL A 95 -29.60 8.07 14.82
CA VAL A 95 -28.95 8.98 13.88
C VAL A 95 -27.79 8.29 13.18
N GLN A 96 -26.96 7.54 13.93
CA GLN A 96 -25.83 6.85 13.35
C GLN A 96 -26.24 5.66 12.49
N VAL A 97 -27.23 4.88 12.93
CA VAL A 97 -27.82 3.80 12.12
C VAL A 97 -28.39 4.34 10.81
N ALA A 98 -29.11 5.46 10.84
CA ALA A 98 -29.67 6.09 9.65
C ALA A 98 -28.57 6.63 8.72
N CYS A 99 -27.53 7.27 9.27
CA CYS A 99 -26.42 7.80 8.49
C CYS A 99 -25.63 6.70 7.77
N HIS A 100 -25.45 5.56 8.42
CA HIS A 100 -24.68 4.44 7.89
C HIS A 100 -25.44 3.51 6.93
N ALA A 101 -26.76 3.66 6.80
CA ALA A 101 -27.56 2.76 5.98
C ALA A 101 -26.94 2.57 4.57
N PRO A 102 -26.88 1.33 4.05
CA PRO A 102 -27.48 0.09 4.56
C PRO A 102 -26.57 -0.72 5.52
N LYS A 103 -25.44 -0.17 5.99
CA LYS A 103 -24.50 -0.88 6.86
C LYS A 103 -25.13 -1.24 8.20
N PRO A 104 -25.20 -2.54 8.56
CA PRO A 104 -25.49 -2.94 9.93
C PRO A 104 -24.23 -2.70 10.76
N ILE A 105 -24.24 -1.68 11.62
CA ILE A 105 -23.10 -1.34 12.47
C ILE A 105 -22.79 -2.51 13.42
N LEU A 106 -21.55 -2.97 13.48
CA LEU A 106 -21.06 -3.91 14.50
C LEU A 106 -20.38 -3.15 15.65
N LEU A 107 -19.52 -2.18 15.32
CA LEU A 107 -18.80 -1.36 16.27
C LEU A 107 -19.05 0.12 15.95
N ASP A 108 -19.59 0.85 16.93
CA ASP A 108 -19.82 2.29 16.83
C ASP A 108 -18.68 3.05 17.49
N THR A 109 -17.56 3.02 16.80
CA THR A 109 -16.31 3.61 17.24
C THR A 109 -16.34 5.13 17.36
N GLY A 110 -17.28 5.79 16.69
CA GLY A 110 -17.48 7.24 16.74
C GLY A 110 -18.19 7.73 17.98
N GLU A 111 -18.97 6.86 18.64
CA GLU A 111 -19.55 7.12 19.96
C GLU A 111 -18.81 6.41 21.11
N MET A 112 -17.65 5.79 20.83
CA MET A 112 -16.81 5.09 21.80
C MET A 112 -15.50 5.86 22.04
N ASN A 113 -15.44 6.57 23.17
CA ASN A 113 -14.35 7.50 23.49
C ASN A 113 -13.54 7.11 24.74
N LEU A 114 -13.79 5.94 25.32
CA LEU A 114 -13.09 5.46 26.52
C LEU A 114 -12.20 4.26 26.17
N PRO A 115 -10.93 4.24 26.62
CA PRO A 115 -10.21 5.32 27.32
C PRO A 115 -9.79 6.49 26.41
N TYR A 116 -9.89 6.31 25.09
CA TYR A 116 -9.67 7.31 24.05
C TYR A 116 -10.60 7.01 22.86
N ASN A 117 -10.64 7.87 21.85
CA ASN A 117 -11.43 7.64 20.64
C ASN A 117 -10.94 6.38 19.90
N TRP A 118 -11.85 5.47 19.59
CA TRP A 118 -11.48 4.17 19.00
C TRP A 118 -11.09 4.26 17.52
N GLN A 119 -11.56 5.29 16.80
CA GLN A 119 -11.18 5.59 15.42
C GLN A 119 -11.02 7.10 15.20
N PRO A 120 -10.17 7.53 14.25
CA PRO A 120 -9.98 8.94 13.95
C PRO A 120 -11.25 9.55 13.36
N ARG A 121 -11.61 10.75 13.82
CA ARG A 121 -12.63 11.61 13.21
C ARG A 121 -11.99 12.67 12.29
N ILE A 122 -10.81 13.16 12.69
CA ILE A 122 -10.02 14.10 11.92
C ILE A 122 -8.97 13.31 11.15
N VAL A 123 -8.94 13.48 9.83
CA VAL A 123 -8.02 12.78 8.93
C VAL A 123 -7.27 13.77 8.05
N GLU A 124 -6.18 13.33 7.43
CA GLU A 124 -5.33 14.19 6.60
C GLU A 124 -5.41 13.79 5.13
N ILE A 125 -5.56 14.79 4.27
CA ILE A 125 -5.46 14.62 2.81
C ILE A 125 -4.49 15.64 2.23
N GLY A 126 -4.03 15.37 1.01
CA GLY A 126 -3.15 16.28 0.30
C GLY A 126 -3.09 16.01 -1.18
N VAL A 127 -2.60 17.03 -1.88
CA VAL A 127 -2.26 16.97 -3.30
C VAL A 127 -0.86 17.52 -3.44
N VAL A 128 0.05 16.74 -4.02
CA VAL A 128 1.44 17.14 -4.28
C VAL A 128 1.67 17.14 -5.78
N ARG A 129 2.16 18.25 -6.33
CA ARG A 129 2.60 18.36 -7.71
C ARG A 129 4.12 18.31 -7.75
N ILE A 130 4.65 17.51 -8.67
CA ILE A 130 6.06 17.45 -9.02
C ILE A 130 6.12 17.50 -10.55
N GLY A 131 6.26 18.70 -11.11
CA GLY A 131 6.22 18.90 -12.55
C GLY A 131 4.88 18.49 -13.15
N GLN A 132 4.90 17.48 -14.00
CA GLN A 132 3.72 16.86 -14.58
C GLN A 132 3.12 15.71 -13.74
N LEU A 133 3.75 15.31 -12.63
CA LEU A 133 3.23 14.29 -11.73
C LEU A 133 2.38 14.94 -10.64
N VAL A 134 1.20 14.39 -10.39
CA VAL A 134 0.30 14.78 -9.29
C VAL A 134 0.03 13.57 -8.42
N VAL A 135 0.36 13.67 -7.13
CA VAL A 135 0.11 12.64 -6.13
C VAL A 135 -1.02 13.10 -5.23
N ALA A 136 -2.16 12.40 -5.28
CA ALA A 136 -3.24 12.60 -4.32
C ALA A 136 -3.08 11.61 -3.16
N THR A 137 -3.00 12.12 -1.94
CA THR A 137 -2.84 11.30 -0.74
C THR A 137 -4.19 11.03 -0.09
N LEU A 138 -4.44 9.75 0.23
CA LEU A 138 -5.67 9.30 0.87
C LEU A 138 -5.34 8.57 2.19
N PRO A 139 -6.02 8.91 3.29
CA PRO A 139 -5.78 8.34 4.61
C PRO A 139 -6.44 6.97 4.78
N GLY A 140 -6.25 6.04 3.84
CA GLY A 140 -6.88 4.73 3.91
C GLY A 140 -6.64 3.87 2.68
N GLU A 141 -7.50 2.87 2.50
CA GLU A 141 -7.40 1.86 1.46
C GLU A 141 -8.52 2.07 0.41
N PRO A 142 -8.27 2.88 -0.64
CA PRO A 142 -9.24 3.05 -1.70
C PRO A 142 -9.41 1.77 -2.52
N THR A 143 -10.66 1.38 -2.76
CA THR A 143 -10.96 0.34 -3.75
C THR A 143 -10.50 0.78 -5.14
N THR A 144 -10.44 -0.17 -6.08
CA THR A 144 -10.03 0.11 -7.46
C THR A 144 -10.86 1.23 -8.09
N MET A 145 -12.19 1.20 -7.94
CA MET A 145 -13.05 2.23 -8.53
C MET A 145 -13.01 3.55 -7.76
N ALA A 146 -12.84 3.51 -6.44
CA ALA A 146 -12.62 4.73 -5.64
C ALA A 146 -11.37 5.48 -6.13
N GLY A 147 -10.23 4.78 -6.23
CA GLY A 147 -8.98 5.37 -6.73
C GLY A 147 -9.10 5.89 -8.16
N ARG A 148 -9.79 5.17 -9.06
CA ARG A 148 -10.05 5.62 -10.44
C ARG A 148 -10.89 6.91 -10.48
N ARG A 149 -11.91 7.02 -9.63
CA ARG A 149 -12.77 8.22 -9.57
C ARG A 149 -12.01 9.44 -9.05
N VAL A 150 -11.23 9.29 -7.98
CA VAL A 150 -10.36 10.37 -7.47
C VAL A 150 -9.37 10.81 -8.53
N LYS A 151 -8.66 9.85 -9.15
CA LYS A 151 -7.67 10.11 -10.19
C LYS A 151 -8.29 10.89 -11.36
N LYS A 152 -9.45 10.44 -11.85
CA LYS A 152 -10.15 11.08 -12.95
C LYS A 152 -10.62 12.49 -12.58
N ALA A 153 -11.15 12.69 -11.39
CA ALA A 153 -11.64 13.98 -10.93
C ALA A 153 -10.52 15.03 -10.91
N ILE A 154 -9.37 14.68 -10.32
CA ILE A 154 -8.20 15.56 -10.25
C ILE A 154 -7.60 15.78 -11.65
N TYR A 155 -7.41 14.72 -12.44
CA TYR A 155 -6.86 14.83 -13.80
C TYR A 155 -7.66 15.81 -14.65
N GLU A 156 -8.99 15.65 -14.67
CA GLU A 156 -9.87 16.53 -15.42
C GLU A 156 -9.89 17.96 -14.89
N ARG A 157 -9.58 18.17 -13.60
CA ARG A 157 -9.46 19.51 -13.02
C ARG A 157 -8.16 20.20 -13.43
N VAL A 158 -7.05 19.47 -13.48
CA VAL A 158 -5.72 20.05 -13.72
C VAL A 158 -5.34 20.09 -15.20
N LYS A 159 -5.88 19.20 -16.04
CA LYS A 159 -5.54 19.14 -17.47
C LYS A 159 -5.87 20.44 -18.22
N GLU A 160 -6.92 21.14 -17.78
CA GLU A 160 -7.33 22.42 -18.37
C GLU A 160 -6.27 23.52 -18.13
N ALA A 161 -5.59 23.47 -16.99
CA ALA A 161 -4.61 24.47 -16.60
C ALA A 161 -3.17 24.10 -17.01
N TRP A 162 -2.83 22.81 -16.99
CA TRP A 162 -1.44 22.35 -17.17
C TRP A 162 -1.22 21.57 -18.48
N GLY A 163 -2.27 21.33 -19.26
CA GLY A 163 -2.23 20.51 -20.47
C GLY A 163 -2.50 19.02 -20.21
N GLU A 164 -2.56 18.24 -21.29
CA GLU A 164 -2.92 16.82 -21.22
C GLU A 164 -1.79 15.91 -20.71
N ASP A 165 -0.54 16.36 -20.81
CA ASP A 165 0.65 15.67 -20.31
C ASP A 165 0.76 15.85 -18.78
N VAL A 166 -0.23 15.34 -18.05
CA VAL A 166 -0.24 15.29 -16.58
C VAL A 166 -0.59 13.88 -16.14
N THR A 167 0.22 13.33 -15.24
CA THR A 167 -0.02 12.02 -14.64
C THR A 167 -0.52 12.17 -13.22
N VAL A 168 -1.73 11.68 -12.94
CA VAL A 168 -2.26 11.62 -11.58
C VAL A 168 -2.11 10.22 -11.01
N VAL A 169 -1.53 10.11 -9.81
CA VAL A 169 -1.38 8.88 -9.04
C VAL A 169 -2.05 9.02 -7.68
N ILE A 170 -2.45 7.89 -7.11
CA ILE A 170 -3.05 7.82 -5.78
C ILE A 170 -2.03 7.18 -4.84
N SER A 171 -1.76 7.84 -3.72
CA SER A 171 -1.03 7.27 -2.59
C SER A 171 -2.03 6.98 -1.48
N GLY A 172 -2.42 5.70 -1.35
CA GLY A 172 -3.20 5.23 -0.20
C GLY A 172 -2.33 5.10 1.05
N LEU A 173 -2.94 4.76 2.18
CA LEU A 173 -2.28 4.55 3.48
C LEU A 173 -1.31 5.69 3.86
N THR A 174 -1.67 6.94 3.56
CA THR A 174 -0.82 8.10 3.79
C THR A 174 -1.30 8.90 4.99
N ASN A 175 -0.37 9.37 5.83
CA ASN A 175 -0.62 10.13 7.07
C ASN A 175 -1.40 9.31 8.12
N THR A 176 -2.74 9.42 8.12
CA THR A 176 -3.63 8.75 9.07
C THR A 176 -4.24 7.51 8.45
N TYR A 177 -4.44 6.43 9.23
CA TYR A 177 -5.21 5.27 8.79
C TYR A 177 -6.68 5.39 9.20
N SER A 178 -7.57 5.52 8.22
CA SER A 178 -9.02 5.55 8.42
C SER A 178 -9.74 4.44 7.65
N SER A 179 -9.13 3.25 7.61
CA SER A 179 -9.75 2.03 7.05
C SER A 179 -10.00 2.11 5.54
N TYR A 180 -11.08 1.52 5.02
CA TYR A 180 -11.34 1.41 3.58
C TYR A 180 -12.09 2.62 3.03
N ILE A 181 -11.95 2.83 1.72
CA ILE A 181 -12.68 3.85 0.97
C ILE A 181 -13.34 3.16 -0.23
N ALA A 182 -14.58 2.72 -0.06
CA ALA A 182 -15.41 2.19 -1.13
C ALA A 182 -16.17 3.29 -1.87
N THR A 183 -16.52 3.04 -3.13
CA THR A 183 -17.53 3.84 -3.84
C THR A 183 -18.90 3.69 -3.17
N PHE A 184 -19.81 4.65 -3.41
CA PHE A 184 -21.19 4.54 -2.93
C PHE A 184 -21.84 3.21 -3.32
N GLU A 185 -21.61 2.75 -4.55
CA GLU A 185 -22.19 1.53 -5.12
C GLU A 185 -21.59 0.27 -4.49
N GLU A 186 -20.27 0.22 -4.32
CA GLU A 186 -19.60 -0.88 -3.59
C GLU A 186 -20.05 -0.92 -2.13
N TYR A 187 -20.24 0.25 -1.50
CA TYR A 187 -20.72 0.37 -0.13
C TYR A 187 -22.11 -0.27 0.04
N GLN A 188 -23.01 -0.16 -0.93
CA GLN A 188 -24.36 -0.73 -0.82
C GLN A 188 -24.33 -2.25 -0.66
N ILE A 189 -23.32 -2.93 -1.19
CA ILE A 189 -23.19 -4.39 -1.14
C ILE A 189 -22.73 -4.86 0.24
N GLN A 190 -22.05 -4.00 1.02
CA GLN A 190 -21.55 -4.34 2.36
C GLN A 190 -20.68 -5.61 2.42
N ARG A 191 -19.80 -5.79 1.43
CA ARG A 191 -18.61 -6.66 1.58
C ARG A 191 -17.64 -6.08 2.62
N TYR A 192 -16.50 -6.72 2.86
CA TYR A 192 -15.52 -6.29 3.86
C TYR A 192 -15.18 -4.80 3.74
N GLU A 193 -14.85 -4.34 2.53
CA GLU A 193 -14.42 -2.97 2.26
C GLU A 193 -15.56 -1.96 2.47
N GLY A 194 -16.78 -2.32 2.08
CA GLY A 194 -17.98 -1.49 2.32
C GLY A 194 -18.35 -1.41 3.80
N ALA A 195 -18.23 -2.52 4.54
CA ALA A 195 -18.44 -2.54 5.98
C ALA A 195 -17.33 -1.78 6.73
N PHE A 196 -16.12 -1.74 6.18
CA PHE A 196 -14.98 -1.06 6.76
C PHE A 196 -14.72 0.35 6.17
N THR A 197 -15.67 0.87 5.38
CA THR A 197 -15.71 2.29 4.97
C THR A 197 -16.36 3.12 6.08
N ILE A 198 -15.54 3.65 6.99
CA ILE A 198 -16.01 4.01 8.33
C ILE A 198 -16.83 5.29 8.42
N PHE A 199 -16.74 6.23 7.46
CA PHE A 199 -17.51 7.48 7.49
C PHE A 199 -18.83 7.43 6.70
N GLY A 200 -19.29 6.22 6.34
CA GLY A 200 -20.58 6.00 5.70
C GLY A 200 -20.54 6.03 4.17
N PRO A 201 -21.71 6.00 3.50
CA PRO A 201 -21.80 5.80 2.06
C PRO A 201 -21.19 6.92 1.22
N TYR A 202 -21.07 8.13 1.77
CA TYR A 202 -20.55 9.32 1.08
C TYR A 202 -19.06 9.58 1.35
N THR A 203 -18.34 8.62 1.94
CA THR A 203 -16.91 8.77 2.28
C THR A 203 -16.06 9.14 1.07
N LEU A 204 -16.23 8.43 -0.06
CA LEU A 204 -15.48 8.74 -1.28
C LEU A 204 -15.83 10.12 -1.84
N ASP A 205 -17.12 10.46 -1.89
CA ASP A 205 -17.57 11.74 -2.44
C ASP A 205 -17.01 12.92 -1.62
N ALA A 206 -16.96 12.77 -0.29
CA ALA A 206 -16.29 13.74 0.60
C ALA A 206 -14.81 13.90 0.27
N TYR A 207 -14.05 12.82 0.11
CA TYR A 207 -12.65 12.92 -0.27
C TYR A 207 -12.43 13.57 -1.64
N ILE A 208 -13.27 13.23 -2.64
CA ILE A 208 -13.18 13.87 -3.96
C ILE A 208 -13.45 15.37 -3.85
N GLN A 209 -14.49 15.78 -3.11
CA GLN A 209 -14.82 17.19 -2.90
C GLN A 209 -13.64 17.95 -2.29
N GLU A 210 -13.07 17.45 -1.20
CA GLU A 210 -12.01 18.17 -0.49
C GLU A 210 -10.68 18.15 -1.25
N LEU A 211 -10.33 17.05 -1.93
CA LEU A 211 -9.16 17.01 -2.80
C LEU A 211 -9.28 17.98 -3.99
N LEU A 212 -10.47 18.15 -4.55
CA LEU A 212 -10.71 19.14 -5.59
C LEU A 212 -10.56 20.58 -5.07
N LYS A 213 -11.00 20.87 -3.84
CA LYS A 213 -10.76 22.19 -3.21
C LYS A 213 -9.26 22.46 -3.02
N LEU A 214 -8.48 21.46 -2.58
CA LEU A 214 -7.03 21.60 -2.49
C LEU A 214 -6.39 21.80 -3.87
N THR A 215 -6.87 21.07 -4.87
CA THR A 215 -6.43 21.22 -6.26
C THR A 215 -6.72 22.63 -6.78
N ASP A 216 -7.91 23.17 -6.53
CA ASP A 216 -8.28 24.53 -6.94
C ASP A 216 -7.43 25.59 -6.24
N SER A 217 -7.15 25.42 -4.95
CA SER A 217 -6.24 26.29 -4.21
C SER A 217 -4.82 26.29 -4.77
N MET A 218 -4.35 25.14 -5.27
CA MET A 218 -3.05 25.03 -5.95
C MET A 218 -3.05 25.81 -7.27
N LEU A 219 -4.08 25.62 -8.09
CA LEU A 219 -4.23 26.30 -9.38
C LEU A 219 -4.37 27.83 -9.23
N LEU A 220 -5.11 28.29 -8.22
CA LEU A 220 -5.30 29.72 -7.96
C LEU A 220 -3.99 30.42 -7.56
N GLU A 221 -3.19 29.81 -6.68
CA GLU A 221 -1.89 30.38 -6.28
C GLU A 221 -0.95 30.47 -7.48
N GLU A 222 -0.86 29.42 -8.29
CA GLU A 222 -0.04 29.45 -9.51
C GLU A 222 -0.50 30.53 -10.50
N SER A 223 -1.81 30.76 -10.63
CA SER A 223 -2.34 31.84 -11.48
C SER A 223 -1.98 33.24 -10.94
N ASN A 224 -2.00 33.41 -9.62
CA ASN A 224 -1.61 34.65 -8.96
C ASN A 224 -0.09 34.87 -9.03
N GLU A 225 0.71 33.82 -8.93
CA GLU A 225 2.15 33.87 -9.15
C GLU A 225 2.51 34.18 -10.62
N ALA A 226 1.77 33.63 -11.58
CA ALA A 226 1.92 33.97 -12.99
C ALA A 226 1.53 35.44 -13.27
N GLY A 227 0.44 35.92 -12.65
CA GLY A 227 0.00 37.31 -12.75
C GLY A 227 0.93 38.31 -12.04
N SER A 228 1.51 37.91 -10.89
CA SER A 228 2.50 38.72 -10.16
C SER A 228 3.91 38.63 -10.73
N ARG A 229 4.26 37.59 -11.51
CA ARG A 229 5.50 37.59 -12.33
C ARG A 229 5.50 38.69 -13.39
N LEU A 230 4.35 39.23 -13.78
CA LEU A 230 4.26 40.44 -14.61
C LEU A 230 4.52 41.74 -13.83
N VAL A 231 4.61 41.68 -12.49
CA VAL A 231 4.92 42.80 -11.59
C VAL A 231 5.80 42.29 -10.44
N SER A 232 7.10 42.06 -10.70
CA SER A 232 8.06 41.80 -9.62
C SER A 232 8.54 43.12 -8.99
N PRO A 233 8.80 43.13 -7.67
CA PRO A 233 10.12 42.73 -7.22
C PRO A 233 10.16 41.72 -6.07
N SER A 234 11.31 41.05 -6.05
CA SER A 234 11.88 40.04 -5.15
C SER A 234 11.84 40.33 -3.65
N SER A 235 11.72 39.29 -2.83
CA SER A 235 12.69 39.03 -1.76
C SER A 235 12.55 37.61 -1.17
N SER A 236 13.69 36.93 -1.09
CA SER A 236 13.92 35.67 -0.39
C SER A 236 14.27 35.93 1.07
N SER A 237 13.74 35.13 2.00
CA SER A 237 14.42 34.94 3.29
C SER A 237 14.22 33.51 3.81
N SER A 238 15.34 32.82 3.99
CA SER A 238 15.50 31.54 4.67
C SER A 238 15.92 31.79 6.12
N SER A 239 15.38 31.03 7.07
CA SER A 239 15.85 31.01 8.46
C SER A 239 16.26 29.59 8.88
N PRO A 240 17.33 29.43 9.68
CA PRO A 240 17.95 28.14 10.00
C PRO A 240 17.32 27.46 11.22
N SER A 241 17.39 26.13 11.25
CA SER A 241 17.07 25.29 12.41
C SER A 241 18.35 24.83 13.11
N SER A 242 18.37 24.89 14.45
CA SER A 242 19.38 24.25 15.28
C SER A 242 18.73 23.64 16.52
N SER A 243 19.04 22.38 16.80
CA SER A 243 19.25 21.89 18.17
C SER A 243 19.96 20.53 18.13
N SER A 244 21.03 20.45 18.90
CA SER A 244 21.94 19.32 19.10
C SER A 244 21.49 18.44 20.27
N SER A 245 21.73 17.13 20.19
CA SER A 245 21.61 16.20 21.33
C SER A 245 22.97 15.58 21.68
N PRO A 246 23.28 15.31 22.98
CA PRO A 246 24.57 14.80 23.42
C PRO A 246 24.68 13.26 23.37
N PRO A 247 25.89 12.68 23.38
CA PRO A 247 26.10 11.24 23.31
C PRO A 247 26.09 10.57 24.69
N SER A 248 25.70 9.29 24.76
CA SER A 248 25.93 8.44 25.93
C SER A 248 26.46 7.06 25.51
N SER A 249 27.33 6.52 26.38
CA SER A 249 28.26 5.41 26.17
C SER A 249 27.66 4.04 26.47
N SER A 250 28.20 3.00 25.82
CA SER A 250 27.86 1.59 25.99
C SER A 250 28.81 0.86 26.94
N PRO A 251 28.36 -0.19 27.65
CA PRO A 251 29.24 -1.24 28.17
C PRO A 251 29.09 -2.58 27.44
N LEU A 252 30.17 -3.37 27.54
CA LEU A 252 30.47 -4.63 26.84
C LEU A 252 29.83 -5.91 27.44
N SER A 253 29.68 -6.89 26.54
CA SER A 253 29.88 -8.36 26.68
C SER A 253 28.73 -9.28 27.13
N SER A 254 28.39 -10.27 26.28
CA SER A 254 28.87 -11.66 26.33
C SER A 254 28.22 -12.51 25.20
N SER A 255 28.97 -13.46 24.62
CA SER A 255 28.67 -14.12 23.34
C SER A 255 27.89 -15.44 23.50
N PRO A 256 26.81 -15.66 22.73
CA PRO A 256 26.27 -17.00 22.46
C PRO A 256 26.51 -17.35 20.98
N SER A 257 27.67 -17.91 20.64
CA SER A 257 27.95 -18.33 19.27
C SER A 257 28.54 -19.73 19.24
N SER A 258 27.66 -20.73 19.28
CA SER A 258 27.96 -22.08 18.82
C SER A 258 26.74 -22.60 18.07
N SER A 259 26.93 -22.94 16.79
CA SER A 259 25.91 -23.52 15.92
C SER A 259 25.53 -24.92 16.41
N SER A 260 24.25 -25.27 16.32
CA SER A 260 23.75 -26.59 16.74
C SER A 260 23.53 -27.56 15.57
N ALA A 261 23.68 -27.11 14.33
CA ALA A 261 23.56 -27.92 13.13
C ALA A 261 24.60 -27.50 12.07
N SER A 262 25.34 -28.47 11.52
CA SER A 262 26.28 -28.29 10.41
C SER A 262 25.59 -28.54 9.07
N SER A 263 25.67 -27.59 8.14
CA SER A 263 25.21 -27.76 6.75
C SER A 263 26.17 -28.67 5.95
N SER A 264 25.65 -29.39 4.96
CA SER A 264 26.43 -30.27 4.07
C SER A 264 27.40 -29.48 3.20
N SER A 265 28.60 -30.00 2.96
CA SER A 265 29.70 -29.32 2.25
C SER A 265 29.43 -28.93 0.78
N ALA A 266 28.29 -29.32 0.20
CA ALA A 266 27.86 -28.87 -1.12
C ALA A 266 26.32 -28.89 -1.23
N SER A 267 25.72 -27.82 -1.75
CA SER A 267 24.31 -27.76 -2.14
C SER A 267 24.19 -27.34 -3.61
N HIS A 268 23.18 -27.87 -4.31
CA HIS A 268 22.85 -27.41 -5.67
C HIS A 268 22.14 -26.06 -5.61
N PHE A 269 22.25 -25.26 -6.68
CA PHE A 269 21.76 -23.88 -6.79
C PHE A 269 20.26 -23.67 -6.46
N ALA A 270 19.46 -24.73 -6.39
CA ALA A 270 18.03 -24.68 -6.05
C ALA A 270 17.67 -25.37 -4.73
N ASN A 271 18.65 -25.95 -4.01
CA ASN A 271 18.38 -26.64 -2.76
C ASN A 271 18.39 -25.64 -1.58
N PRO A 272 17.34 -25.61 -0.75
CA PRO A 272 17.34 -24.79 0.45
C PRO A 272 18.43 -25.28 1.42
N VAL A 273 19.21 -24.35 1.97
CA VAL A 273 20.15 -24.61 3.06
C VAL A 273 19.51 -24.11 4.35
N ALA A 274 19.39 -24.98 5.34
CA ALA A 274 18.84 -24.64 6.65
C ALA A 274 19.93 -24.78 7.72
N GLU A 275 20.16 -23.71 8.47
CA GLU A 275 21.06 -23.70 9.63
C GLU A 275 20.33 -23.15 10.85
N SER A 276 20.60 -23.73 12.02
CA SER A 276 20.02 -23.33 13.29
C SER A 276 21.08 -22.81 14.24
N TYR A 277 20.82 -21.62 14.80
CA TYR A 277 21.65 -20.99 15.82
C TYR A 277 20.82 -20.76 17.08
N PRO A 278 21.37 -21.00 18.28
CA PRO A 278 20.73 -20.56 19.51
C PRO A 278 20.66 -19.03 19.51
N SER A 279 19.45 -18.47 19.63
CA SER A 279 19.22 -17.04 19.63
C SER A 279 18.29 -16.60 20.77
N THR A 280 18.38 -15.34 21.17
CA THR A 280 17.38 -14.71 22.04
C THR A 280 16.09 -14.41 21.26
N THR A 281 15.03 -14.02 21.95
CA THR A 281 13.76 -13.61 21.30
C THR A 281 14.01 -12.42 20.39
N SER A 282 13.39 -12.38 19.22
CA SER A 282 13.55 -11.29 18.24
C SER A 282 13.23 -9.90 18.80
N ASN A 283 12.33 -9.82 19.79
CA ASN A 283 11.98 -8.57 20.46
C ASN A 283 13.10 -8.01 21.37
N SER A 284 14.13 -8.80 21.69
CA SER A 284 15.28 -8.35 22.49
C SER A 284 16.25 -7.46 21.71
N SER A 285 16.13 -7.40 20.38
CA SER A 285 16.90 -6.50 19.55
C SER A 285 16.07 -6.02 18.35
N SER A 286 15.40 -4.88 18.50
CA SER A 286 14.89 -4.12 17.36
C SER A 286 16.07 -3.47 16.63
N ARG A 287 16.82 -4.27 15.86
CA ARG A 287 17.94 -3.78 15.06
C ARG A 287 17.37 -3.02 13.86
N SER A 288 17.31 -1.69 13.96
CA SER A 288 16.79 -0.82 12.90
C SER A 288 17.63 -0.87 11.63
N ASP A 289 18.94 -1.13 11.76
CA ASP A 289 19.91 -0.99 10.66
C ASP A 289 20.82 -2.22 10.49
N ALA A 290 20.44 -3.38 11.04
CA ALA A 290 21.25 -4.59 10.94
C ALA A 290 20.40 -5.84 10.72
N ALA A 291 20.91 -6.75 9.89
CA ALA A 291 20.29 -8.02 9.63
C ALA A 291 20.52 -9.01 10.79
N ALA A 292 19.53 -9.88 11.04
CA ALA A 292 19.66 -10.97 11.99
C ALA A 292 20.60 -12.09 11.49
N ALA A 293 20.77 -12.19 10.16
CA ALA A 293 21.68 -13.12 9.50
C ALA A 293 22.21 -12.49 8.21
N ALA A 294 23.41 -12.90 7.79
CA ALA A 294 23.99 -12.55 6.51
C ALA A 294 24.61 -13.80 5.88
N ILE A 295 24.51 -13.91 4.56
CA ILE A 295 25.23 -14.92 3.77
C ILE A 295 26.44 -14.22 3.19
N ASP A 296 27.64 -14.64 3.58
CA ASP A 296 28.89 -14.14 3.03
C ASP A 296 29.45 -15.15 2.01
N ALA A 297 29.68 -14.69 0.79
CA ALA A 297 30.26 -15.50 -0.27
C ALA A 297 31.77 -15.21 -0.34
N SER A 298 32.58 -16.11 0.23
CA SER A 298 34.03 -15.96 0.13
C SER A 298 34.49 -16.14 -1.34
N PRO A 299 35.24 -15.20 -1.92
CA PRO A 299 35.66 -15.24 -3.33
C PRO A 299 36.53 -16.45 -3.69
N SER A 300 37.12 -17.14 -2.70
CA SER A 300 37.87 -18.39 -2.90
C SER A 300 37.02 -19.60 -3.31
N SER A 301 35.69 -19.48 -3.27
CA SER A 301 34.74 -20.59 -3.49
C SER A 301 34.10 -20.58 -4.88
N LEU A 302 34.31 -19.51 -5.67
CA LEU A 302 33.74 -19.33 -7.01
C LEU A 302 34.64 -19.90 -8.12
N LEU A 303 35.26 -21.05 -7.88
CA LEU A 303 35.84 -21.85 -8.96
C LEU A 303 34.70 -22.57 -9.68
N MET A 304 34.14 -21.88 -10.66
CA MET A 304 33.27 -22.42 -11.68
C MET A 304 33.98 -23.63 -12.31
N GLN A 305 33.53 -24.85 -11.98
CA GLN A 305 34.07 -26.04 -12.64
C GLN A 305 33.77 -25.91 -14.14
N PRO A 306 34.78 -26.06 -15.02
CA PRO A 306 34.57 -25.93 -16.46
C PRO A 306 33.58 -27.00 -16.95
N PRO A 307 32.78 -26.70 -17.98
CA PRO A 307 31.83 -27.65 -18.52
C PRO A 307 32.55 -28.91 -19.03
N PHE A 308 31.97 -30.07 -18.71
CA PHE A 308 32.39 -31.39 -19.16
C PHE A 308 32.76 -31.40 -20.66
N HIS A 309 34.01 -31.73 -20.96
CA HIS A 309 34.43 -32.12 -22.31
C HIS A 309 33.86 -33.52 -22.62
N PRO A 310 33.28 -33.76 -23.81
CA PRO A 310 32.88 -35.10 -24.21
C PRO A 310 34.13 -35.96 -24.48
N SER A 311 34.18 -37.11 -23.83
CA SER A 311 35.24 -38.12 -23.97
C SER A 311 35.39 -38.58 -25.42
N GLN A 312 36.62 -38.52 -25.96
CA GLN A 312 37.00 -39.28 -27.15
C GLN A 312 36.91 -40.79 -26.82
N GLU A 313 36.04 -41.51 -27.52
CA GLU A 313 36.12 -42.97 -27.57
C GLU A 313 37.39 -43.39 -28.31
N GLY A 314 38.18 -44.22 -27.61
CA GLY A 314 39.45 -44.75 -28.08
C GLY A 314 39.33 -45.74 -29.22
N GLY A 315 40.26 -45.64 -30.17
CA GLY A 315 40.48 -46.61 -31.23
C GLY A 315 40.95 -47.96 -30.67
N GLY A 316 40.16 -49.01 -30.92
CA GLY A 316 40.54 -50.40 -30.75
C GLY A 316 41.00 -51.01 -32.07
N SER A 317 42.28 -51.39 -32.13
CA SER A 317 42.92 -52.05 -33.27
C SER A 317 42.49 -53.52 -33.43
N ARG A 318 42.13 -53.96 -34.65
CA ARG A 318 42.16 -55.39 -35.04
C ARG A 318 42.43 -55.61 -36.55
N LYS A 319 43.67 -56.08 -36.79
CA LYS A 319 44.24 -56.93 -37.86
C LYS A 319 43.48 -57.23 -39.18
N ARG A 320 44.14 -56.86 -40.28
CA ARG A 320 44.45 -57.62 -41.53
C ARG A 320 43.62 -58.88 -41.86
N GLY A 321 43.00 -58.85 -43.05
CA GLY A 321 42.67 -60.00 -43.90
C GLY A 321 42.63 -59.55 -45.37
N ARG A 322 43.28 -60.31 -46.26
CA ARG A 322 43.59 -60.02 -47.67
C ARG A 322 42.82 -61.01 -48.57
N ARG A 323 42.29 -60.56 -49.72
CA ARG A 323 42.13 -61.24 -51.06
C ARG A 323 40.84 -60.79 -51.76
N GLU A 324 40.94 -60.18 -52.94
CA GLU A 324 40.79 -60.72 -54.33
C GLU A 324 39.45 -60.23 -54.90
N GLU A 325 39.49 -59.35 -55.90
CA GLU A 325 39.35 -59.61 -57.36
C GLU A 325 37.89 -59.65 -57.81
N GLY A 326 37.62 -58.99 -58.94
CA GLY A 326 36.53 -59.38 -59.85
C GLY A 326 35.47 -58.31 -60.11
N GLU A 327 35.61 -57.68 -61.29
CA GLU A 327 34.62 -57.00 -62.15
C GLU A 327 33.75 -55.85 -61.62
#